data_AF-A0A6D0DQF2-F1
#
_entry.id   AF-A0A6D0DQF2-F1
#
_cell.length_a   1.000
_cell.length_b   1.000
_cell.length_c   1.000
_cell.angle_alpha   90.00
_cell.angle_beta   90.00
_cell.angle_gamma   90.00
#
_symmetry.space_group_name_H-M   'P 1'
#
loop_
_entity.id
_entity.type
_entity.pdbx_description
1 polymer ?
#
loop_
_entity_poly.entity_id
_entity_poly.type
_entity_poly.pdbx_seq_one_letter_code
_entity_poly.pdbx_strand_id
1 'polypeptide(L)'
;MSIELRKKFETVLADYFKTRLFLGANIKVLRSSICIKKTNSINAQGELAWGYLNNANGYFLSVSVESFELKNFFNEIKPPYKSNLLTDKSLFMNTLMEKFKIFATKIGGTVDLPKNEEERSKACEWIYTKVNDIYLPRAMNLIELKPEAIKDIISFPDYYAYPFLTIIYIIKKNNIPLSELDMDSILSKKILGNKSFDKNLLDAYL
;
A
#
# COMPACT_ATOMS: atom_id res chain seq x y z
N MET A 1 -25.72 -0.39 19.88
CA MET A 1 -26.24 0.09 18.59
C MET A 1 -25.16 0.22 17.51
N SER A 2 -24.05 0.93 17.73
CA SER A 2 -22.98 1.07 16.70
C SER A 2 -22.23 -0.23 16.35
N ILE A 3 -22.04 -1.15 17.32
CA ILE A 3 -21.28 -2.40 17.10
C ILE A 3 -22.00 -3.36 16.15
N GLU A 4 -23.32 -3.51 16.28
CA GLU A 4 -24.12 -4.37 15.40
C GLU A 4 -24.21 -3.80 13.98
N LEU A 5 -24.42 -2.48 13.87
CA LEU A 5 -24.37 -1.77 12.59
C LEU A 5 -23.02 -1.96 11.90
N ARG A 6 -21.92 -1.81 12.65
CA ARG A 6 -20.56 -2.06 12.16
C ARG A 6 -20.37 -3.48 11.67
N LYS A 7 -20.71 -4.48 12.48
CA LYS A 7 -20.58 -5.90 12.10
C LYS A 7 -21.41 -6.21 10.84
N LYS A 8 -22.64 -5.68 10.76
CA LYS A 8 -23.50 -5.82 9.59
C LYS A 8 -22.86 -5.20 8.35
N PHE A 9 -22.37 -3.98 8.45
CA PHE A 9 -21.72 -3.31 7.32
C PHE A 9 -20.45 -4.02 6.86
N GLU A 10 -19.57 -4.42 7.78
CA GLU A 10 -18.33 -5.15 7.42
C GLU A 10 -18.62 -6.48 6.73
N THR A 11 -19.65 -7.22 7.16
CA THR A 11 -20.09 -8.44 6.47
C THR A 11 -20.56 -8.13 5.04
N VAL A 12 -21.45 -7.14 4.89
CA VAL A 12 -21.96 -6.72 3.57
C VAL A 12 -20.82 -6.27 2.66
N LEU A 13 -19.88 -5.48 3.18
CA LEU A 13 -18.71 -5.01 2.43
C LEU A 13 -17.83 -6.18 1.97
N ALA A 14 -17.54 -7.14 2.87
CA ALA A 14 -16.76 -8.31 2.52
C ALA A 14 -17.42 -9.15 1.42
N ASP A 15 -18.74 -9.36 1.49
CA ASP A 15 -19.48 -10.08 0.44
C ASP A 15 -19.53 -9.30 -0.88
N TYR A 16 -19.63 -7.97 -0.80
CA TYR A 16 -19.52 -7.09 -1.97
C TYR A 16 -18.17 -7.24 -2.68
N PHE A 17 -17.07 -7.34 -1.93
CA PHE A 17 -15.75 -7.60 -2.50
C PHE A 17 -15.64 -9.01 -3.08
N LYS A 18 -16.11 -10.05 -2.38
CA LYS A 18 -16.04 -11.44 -2.88
C LYS A 18 -16.79 -11.65 -4.20
N THR A 19 -17.87 -10.91 -4.42
CA THR A 19 -18.71 -11.05 -5.62
C THR A 19 -18.16 -10.29 -6.82
N ARG A 20 -17.35 -9.24 -6.61
CA ARG A 20 -16.91 -8.33 -7.69
C ARG A 20 -15.42 -8.35 -7.96
N LEU A 21 -14.60 -8.70 -6.98
CA LEU A 21 -13.16 -8.71 -7.18
C LEU A 21 -12.81 -10.02 -7.92
N PHE A 22 -12.13 -9.90 -9.05
CA PHE A 22 -11.56 -11.07 -9.73
C PHE A 22 -10.36 -11.55 -8.91
N LEU A 23 -10.61 -12.46 -7.96
CA LEU A 23 -9.61 -12.89 -6.99
C LEU A 23 -8.69 -13.93 -7.65
N GLY A 24 -7.40 -13.59 -7.77
CA GLY A 24 -6.35 -14.60 -7.92
C GLY A 24 -6.33 -15.54 -6.71
N ALA A 25 -5.83 -16.77 -6.88
CA ALA A 25 -5.85 -17.80 -5.83
C ALA A 25 -5.12 -17.40 -4.52
N ASN A 26 -4.31 -16.35 -4.56
CA ASN A 26 -3.55 -15.80 -3.44
C ASN A 26 -4.27 -14.68 -2.68
N ILE A 27 -5.42 -14.19 -3.14
CA ILE A 27 -6.17 -13.11 -2.48
C ILE A 27 -7.35 -13.69 -1.70
N LYS A 28 -7.45 -13.33 -0.42
CA LYS A 28 -8.53 -13.74 0.48
C LYS A 28 -9.23 -12.51 1.04
N VAL A 29 -10.53 -12.41 0.80
CA VAL A 29 -11.38 -11.39 1.42
C VAL A 29 -11.88 -11.90 2.79
N LEU A 30 -11.56 -11.16 3.84
CA LEU A 30 -12.05 -11.34 5.21
C LEU A 30 -13.06 -10.24 5.55
N ARG A 31 -13.72 -10.38 6.71
CA ARG A 31 -14.68 -9.37 7.19
C ARG A 31 -14.04 -7.98 7.33
N SER A 32 -12.84 -7.92 7.90
CA SER A 32 -12.15 -6.67 8.23
C SER A 32 -10.99 -6.31 7.30
N SER A 33 -10.68 -7.15 6.31
CA SER A 33 -9.51 -6.94 5.45
C SER A 33 -9.54 -7.75 4.17
N ILE A 34 -8.66 -7.39 3.24
CA ILE A 34 -8.26 -8.19 2.08
C ILE A 34 -6.81 -8.61 2.31
N CYS A 35 -6.56 -9.91 2.40
CA CYS A 35 -5.22 -10.46 2.60
C CYS A 35 -4.68 -11.02 1.28
N ILE A 36 -3.43 -10.69 0.96
CA ILE A 36 -2.69 -11.21 -0.18
C ILE A 36 -1.60 -12.12 0.38
N LYS A 37 -1.69 -13.41 0.08
CA LYS A 37 -0.79 -14.42 0.63
C LYS A 37 0.46 -14.60 -0.22
N LYS A 38 1.56 -14.88 0.47
CA LYS A 38 2.77 -15.45 -0.13
C LYS A 38 2.44 -16.75 -0.86
N THR A 39 3.04 -16.95 -2.02
CA THR A 39 2.99 -18.20 -2.79
C THR A 39 4.41 -18.61 -3.17
N ASN A 40 4.57 -19.75 -3.84
CA ASN A 40 5.87 -20.14 -4.38
C ASN A 40 6.41 -19.14 -5.42
N SER A 41 5.51 -18.45 -6.15
CA SER A 41 5.86 -17.44 -7.15
C SER A 41 5.95 -16.01 -6.59
N ILE A 42 5.37 -15.75 -5.42
CA ILE A 42 5.29 -14.42 -4.80
C ILE A 42 5.97 -14.47 -3.44
N ASN A 43 7.13 -13.82 -3.30
CA ASN A 43 7.89 -13.77 -2.06
C ASN A 43 7.52 -12.56 -1.17
N ALA A 44 6.24 -12.24 -1.11
CA ALA A 44 5.69 -11.15 -0.33
C ALA A 44 4.27 -11.47 0.14
N GLN A 45 3.82 -10.77 1.17
CA GLN A 45 2.45 -10.81 1.65
C GLN A 45 1.94 -9.40 1.92
N GLY A 46 0.64 -9.19 1.77
CA GLY A 46 0.02 -7.88 1.96
C GLY A 46 -1.34 -7.94 2.64
N GLU A 47 -1.75 -6.81 3.19
CA GLU A 47 -3.06 -6.64 3.79
C GLU A 47 -3.60 -5.24 3.55
N LEU A 48 -4.87 -5.17 3.12
CA LEU A 48 -5.68 -3.96 3.11
C LEU A 48 -6.74 -4.10 4.20
N ALA A 49 -6.63 -3.36 5.30
CA ALA A 49 -7.47 -3.52 6.49
C ALA A 49 -8.36 -2.31 6.75
N TRP A 50 -9.63 -2.56 7.06
CA TRP A 50 -10.59 -1.54 7.46
C TRP A 50 -10.34 -1.16 8.93
N GLY A 51 -9.89 0.07 9.16
CA GLY A 51 -9.83 0.66 10.50
C GLY A 51 -11.11 1.44 10.80
N TYR A 52 -11.56 1.43 12.06
CA TYR A 52 -12.74 2.18 12.50
C TYR A 52 -12.39 3.22 13.56
N LEU A 53 -12.77 4.48 13.31
CA LEU A 53 -12.62 5.58 14.24
C LEU A 53 -13.94 5.86 14.95
N ASN A 54 -13.98 5.60 16.26
CA ASN A 54 -15.18 5.80 17.09
C ASN A 54 -15.64 7.27 17.12
N ASN A 55 -14.70 8.21 17.28
CA ASN A 55 -14.97 9.64 17.34
C ASN A 55 -15.51 10.20 16.02
N ALA A 56 -15.05 9.68 14.89
CA ALA A 56 -15.50 10.09 13.55
C ALA A 56 -16.70 9.27 13.06
N ASN A 57 -17.09 8.21 13.78
CA ASN A 57 -18.08 7.22 13.41
C ASN A 57 -17.92 6.73 11.94
N GLY A 58 -16.68 6.37 11.58
CA GLY A 58 -16.35 6.05 10.20
C GLY A 58 -15.06 5.25 10.03
N TYR A 59 -14.85 4.81 8.79
CA TYR A 59 -13.80 3.91 8.39
C TYR A 59 -12.65 4.64 7.68
N PHE A 60 -11.45 4.15 7.90
CA PHE A 60 -10.26 4.43 7.11
C PHE A 60 -9.67 3.12 6.61
N LEU A 61 -8.77 3.20 5.64
CA LEU A 61 -8.08 2.04 5.10
C LEU A 61 -6.61 2.08 5.51
N SER A 62 -6.09 0.95 5.97
CA SER A 62 -4.66 0.70 6.12
C SER A 62 -4.18 -0.24 5.02
N VAL A 63 -3.01 0.01 4.46
CA VAL A 63 -2.35 -0.86 3.48
C VAL A 63 -0.98 -1.23 4.01
N SER A 64 -0.65 -2.52 4.01
CA SER A 64 0.67 -2.99 4.40
C SER A 64 1.17 -4.08 3.47
N VAL A 65 2.48 -4.10 3.22
CA VAL A 65 3.16 -5.15 2.46
C VAL A 65 4.46 -5.51 3.17
N GLU A 66 4.70 -6.80 3.29
CA GLU A 66 5.94 -7.39 3.76
C GLU A 66 6.56 -8.19 2.62
N SER A 67 7.64 -7.66 2.05
CA SER A 67 8.43 -8.35 1.03
C SER A 67 9.69 -8.93 1.69
N PHE A 68 9.78 -10.27 1.70
CA PHE A 68 10.94 -10.96 2.26
C PHE A 68 12.17 -10.73 1.39
N GLU A 69 11.98 -10.61 0.08
CA GLU A 69 13.02 -10.32 -0.89
C GLU A 69 13.63 -8.93 -0.65
N LEU A 70 12.80 -7.90 -0.49
CA LEU A 70 13.28 -6.56 -0.13
C LEU A 70 13.91 -6.53 1.26
N LYS A 71 13.34 -7.23 2.24
CA LYS A 71 13.91 -7.32 3.59
C LYS A 71 15.32 -7.90 3.57
N ASN A 72 15.54 -8.96 2.80
CA ASN A 72 16.87 -9.55 2.62
C ASN A 72 17.82 -8.56 1.95
N PHE A 73 17.39 -7.92 0.86
CA PHE A 73 18.19 -6.90 0.18
C PHE A 73 18.61 -5.75 1.12
N PHE A 74 17.69 -5.21 1.92
CA PHE A 74 18.02 -4.14 2.87
C PHE A 74 19.04 -4.59 3.93
N ASN A 75 18.94 -5.83 4.39
CA ASN A 75 19.86 -6.42 5.36
C ASN A 75 21.25 -6.69 4.78
N GLU A 76 21.34 -6.96 3.47
CA GLU A 76 22.60 -7.10 2.74
C GLU A 76 23.27 -5.75 2.52
N ILE A 77 22.51 -4.74 2.08
CA ILE A 77 23.00 -3.38 1.81
C ILE A 77 23.43 -2.65 3.09
N LYS A 78 22.74 -2.86 4.21
CA LYS A 78 23.00 -2.20 5.50
C LYS A 78 23.11 -0.67 5.38
N PRO A 79 22.04 0.02 4.94
CA PRO A 79 22.09 1.47 4.76
C PRO A 79 22.48 2.20 6.06
N PRO A 80 23.26 3.30 5.99
CA PRO A 80 23.68 4.07 7.16
C PRO A 80 22.58 5.00 7.70
N TYR A 81 21.32 4.73 7.37
CA TYR A 81 20.15 5.51 7.75
C TYR A 81 19.00 4.58 8.13
N LYS A 82 18.06 5.10 8.92
CA LYS A 82 16.92 4.33 9.42
C LYS A 82 15.82 4.25 8.37
N SER A 83 15.00 3.20 8.48
CA SER A 83 13.73 3.08 7.77
C SER A 83 12.81 4.26 8.07
N ASN A 84 12.02 4.69 7.08
CA ASN A 84 10.92 5.64 7.27
C ASN A 84 9.78 5.04 8.12
N LEU A 85 9.68 3.71 8.15
CA LEU A 85 8.62 2.98 8.85
C LEU A 85 9.11 2.49 10.21
N LEU A 86 8.26 2.62 11.22
CA LEU A 86 8.45 2.07 12.57
C LEU A 86 8.13 0.56 12.67
N THR A 87 7.94 -0.11 11.53
CA THR A 87 7.58 -1.52 11.44
C THR A 87 8.52 -2.22 10.47
N ASP A 88 8.58 -3.54 10.54
CA ASP A 88 9.35 -4.39 9.60
C ASP A 88 8.74 -4.50 8.19
N LYS A 89 7.67 -3.74 7.91
CA LYS A 89 6.99 -3.78 6.61
C LYS A 89 7.79 -3.03 5.55
N SER A 90 7.69 -3.48 4.30
CA SER A 90 8.28 -2.81 3.15
C SER A 90 7.43 -1.61 2.70
N LEU A 91 6.11 -1.73 2.85
CA LEU A 91 5.15 -0.63 2.70
C LEU A 91 4.15 -0.63 3.86
N PHE A 92 3.85 0.55 4.37
CA PHE A 92 2.79 0.78 5.34
C PHE A 92 2.21 2.19 5.16
N MET A 93 0.89 2.27 5.06
CA MET A 93 0.17 3.54 5.05
C MET A 93 -1.23 3.38 5.62
N ASN A 94 -1.85 4.49 6.02
CA ASN A 94 -3.29 4.55 6.18
C ASN A 94 -3.86 5.85 5.58
N THR A 95 -5.13 5.83 5.16
CA THR A 95 -5.72 6.93 4.38
C THR A 95 -5.88 8.23 5.18
N LEU A 96 -5.71 8.19 6.51
CA LEU A 96 -5.68 9.40 7.34
C LEU A 96 -4.39 10.20 7.14
N MET A 97 -3.32 9.55 6.68
CA MET A 97 -2.02 10.17 6.35
C MET A 97 -2.04 10.90 5.00
N GLU A 98 -3.06 10.68 4.16
CA GLU A 98 -3.14 11.31 2.85
C GLU A 98 -3.42 12.80 2.95
N LYS A 99 -2.70 13.60 2.16
CA LYS A 99 -2.93 15.05 2.09
C LYS A 99 -4.33 15.39 1.58
N PHE A 100 -4.78 14.74 0.51
CA PHE A 100 -6.07 15.00 -0.15
C PHE A 100 -7.19 14.03 0.27
N LYS A 101 -6.89 13.09 1.18
CA LYS A 101 -7.85 12.16 1.81
C LYS A 101 -8.86 11.55 0.83
N ILE A 102 -8.38 11.04 -0.30
CA ILE A 102 -9.21 10.66 -1.46
C ILE A 102 -10.09 9.43 -1.20
N PHE A 103 -9.79 8.67 -0.15
CA PHE A 103 -10.64 7.59 0.34
C PHE A 103 -11.91 8.11 1.02
N ALA A 104 -11.86 9.28 1.64
CA ALA A 104 -12.92 9.80 2.47
C ALA A 104 -14.08 10.36 1.66
N THR A 105 -15.29 10.28 2.23
CA THR A 105 -16.48 10.95 1.70
C THR A 105 -16.78 12.27 2.40
N LYS A 106 -16.01 12.64 3.44
CA LYS A 106 -16.22 13.86 4.24
C LYS A 106 -14.93 14.49 4.75
N ILE A 107 -15.08 15.73 5.21
CA ILE A 107 -14.09 16.45 6.01
C ILE A 107 -13.81 15.64 7.29
N GLY A 108 -12.57 15.17 7.44
CA GLY A 108 -12.15 14.29 8.55
C GLY A 108 -11.30 13.11 8.09
N GLY A 109 -11.52 12.60 6.88
CA GLY A 109 -10.68 11.53 6.31
C GLY A 109 -11.24 10.12 6.42
N THR A 110 -12.53 9.98 6.71
CA THR A 110 -13.20 8.67 6.81
C THR A 110 -14.39 8.55 5.87
N VAL A 111 -14.80 7.29 5.63
CA VAL A 111 -16.11 6.93 5.07
C VAL A 111 -17.07 6.68 6.23
N ASP A 112 -18.24 7.31 6.25
CA ASP A 112 -19.20 7.16 7.35
C ASP A 112 -19.69 5.72 7.53
N LEU A 113 -19.98 5.33 8.77
CA LEU A 113 -20.73 4.10 9.03
C LEU A 113 -22.17 4.27 8.50
N PRO A 114 -22.57 3.51 7.46
CA PRO A 114 -23.89 3.65 6.87
C PRO A 114 -25.00 3.13 7.82
N LYS A 115 -26.12 3.86 7.87
CA LYS A 115 -27.23 3.60 8.79
C LYS A 115 -28.35 2.78 8.16
N ASN A 116 -28.56 2.92 6.86
CA ASN A 116 -29.62 2.23 6.10
C ASN A 116 -29.05 1.46 4.89
N GLU A 117 -29.92 0.81 4.11
CA GLU A 117 -29.50 0.00 2.96
C GLU A 117 -28.94 0.82 1.81
N GLU A 118 -29.56 1.96 1.50
CA GLU A 118 -29.09 2.86 0.44
C GLU A 118 -27.68 3.39 0.73
N GLU A 119 -27.45 3.89 1.95
CA GLU A 119 -26.13 4.33 2.40
C GLU A 119 -25.12 3.19 2.38
N ARG A 120 -25.53 1.96 2.74
CA ARG A 120 -24.64 0.78 2.69
C ARG A 120 -24.20 0.48 1.27
N SER A 121 -25.12 0.47 0.31
CA SER A 121 -24.80 0.20 -1.10
C SER A 121 -23.84 1.25 -1.65
N LYS A 122 -24.10 2.54 -1.40
CA LYS A 122 -23.22 3.66 -1.81
C LYS A 122 -21.83 3.55 -1.18
N ALA A 123 -21.76 3.26 0.12
CA ALA A 123 -20.48 3.10 0.82
C ALA A 123 -19.69 1.89 0.31
N CYS A 124 -20.35 0.77 0.01
CA CYS A 124 -19.69 -0.42 -0.56
C CYS A 124 -19.13 -0.12 -1.95
N GLU A 125 -19.92 0.51 -2.82
CA GLU A 125 -19.46 0.91 -4.15
C GLU A 125 -18.27 1.87 -4.07
N TRP A 126 -18.36 2.92 -3.24
CA TRP A 126 -17.28 3.88 -3.07
C TRP A 126 -15.99 3.22 -2.57
N ILE A 127 -16.06 2.44 -1.48
CA ILE A 127 -14.89 1.76 -0.92
C ILE A 127 -14.32 0.78 -1.94
N TYR A 128 -15.16 0.02 -2.64
CA TYR A 128 -14.72 -0.90 -3.68
C TYR A 128 -13.95 -0.18 -4.78
N THR A 129 -14.50 0.89 -5.35
CA THR A 129 -13.84 1.67 -6.41
C THR A 129 -12.49 2.19 -5.93
N LYS A 130 -12.43 2.81 -4.74
CA LYS A 130 -11.17 3.35 -4.22
C LYS A 130 -10.14 2.25 -3.97
N VAL A 131 -10.55 1.12 -3.40
CA VAL A 131 -9.66 -0.02 -3.15
C VAL A 131 -9.16 -0.60 -4.46
N ASN A 132 -10.06 -0.87 -5.40
CA ASN A 132 -9.74 -1.52 -6.67
C ASN A 132 -8.84 -0.66 -7.56
N ASP A 133 -9.07 0.66 -7.59
CA ASP A 133 -8.43 1.53 -8.58
C ASP A 133 -7.12 2.15 -8.05
N ILE A 134 -6.94 2.20 -6.72
CA ILE A 134 -5.81 2.92 -6.10
C ILE A 134 -5.03 2.02 -5.16
N TYR A 135 -5.67 1.52 -4.10
CA TYR A 135 -4.95 0.95 -2.96
C TYR A 135 -4.48 -0.48 -3.20
N LEU A 136 -5.32 -1.31 -3.83
CA LEU A 136 -4.95 -2.66 -4.19
C LEU A 136 -3.86 -2.68 -5.26
N PRO A 137 -3.94 -1.90 -6.36
CA PRO A 137 -2.84 -1.79 -7.32
C PRO A 137 -1.52 -1.39 -6.66
N ARG A 138 -1.51 -0.39 -5.77
CA ARG A 138 -0.29 0.01 -5.06
C ARG A 138 0.35 -1.13 -4.26
N ALA A 139 -0.46 -1.90 -3.54
CA ALA A 139 0.02 -3.06 -2.80
C ALA A 139 0.55 -4.15 -3.76
N MET A 140 -0.21 -4.46 -4.81
CA MET A 140 0.14 -5.49 -5.79
C MET A 140 1.41 -5.14 -6.59
N ASN A 141 1.58 -3.88 -6.97
CA ASN A 141 2.78 -3.39 -7.65
C ASN A 141 4.04 -3.69 -6.83
N LEU A 142 3.99 -3.47 -5.51
CA LEU A 142 5.14 -3.77 -4.64
C LEU A 142 5.30 -5.27 -4.38
N ILE A 143 4.19 -6.01 -4.18
CA ILE A 143 4.21 -7.46 -3.95
C ILE A 143 4.83 -8.20 -5.14
N GLU A 144 4.49 -7.78 -6.36
CA GLU A 144 4.99 -8.35 -7.62
C GLU A 144 6.26 -7.65 -8.12
N LEU A 145 6.74 -6.63 -7.39
CA LEU A 145 7.92 -5.83 -7.72
C LEU A 145 7.90 -5.28 -9.15
N LYS A 146 6.72 -4.78 -9.56
CA LYS A 146 6.50 -4.21 -10.89
C LYS A 146 7.16 -2.84 -11.05
N PRO A 147 7.57 -2.46 -12.28
CA PRO A 147 8.06 -1.11 -12.58
C PRO A 147 7.13 0.02 -12.08
N GLU A 148 5.81 -0.17 -12.13
CA GLU A 148 4.81 0.79 -11.69
C GLU A 148 4.96 1.18 -10.21
N ALA A 149 5.52 0.31 -9.37
CA ALA A 149 5.80 0.63 -7.98
C ALA A 149 6.81 1.79 -7.85
N ILE A 150 7.70 2.02 -8.81
CA ILE A 150 8.63 3.16 -8.80
C ILE A 150 7.84 4.48 -8.79
N LYS A 151 6.80 4.58 -9.60
CA LYS A 151 5.93 5.77 -9.64
C LYS A 151 5.17 5.96 -8.33
N ASP A 152 4.69 4.87 -7.74
CA ASP A 152 4.04 4.92 -6.42
C ASP A 152 5.01 5.42 -5.33
N ILE A 153 6.26 4.94 -5.33
CA ILE A 153 7.30 5.34 -4.38
C ILE A 153 7.68 6.82 -4.55
N ILE A 154 7.88 7.28 -5.79
CA ILE A 154 8.17 8.69 -6.08
C ILE A 154 7.04 9.60 -5.56
N SER A 155 5.79 9.17 -5.76
CA SER A 155 4.62 9.94 -5.35
C SER A 155 4.42 9.96 -3.84
N PHE A 156 4.76 8.87 -3.15
CA PHE A 156 4.51 8.69 -1.72
C PHE A 156 5.67 8.00 -0.99
N PRO A 157 6.87 8.61 -0.93
CA PRO A 157 8.06 7.97 -0.37
C PRO A 157 7.90 7.56 1.09
N ASP A 158 7.16 8.34 1.88
CA ASP A 158 6.97 8.11 3.32
C ASP A 158 6.20 6.81 3.62
N TYR A 159 5.58 6.18 2.61
CA TYR A 159 4.87 4.91 2.79
C TYR A 159 5.78 3.68 2.70
N TYR A 160 7.05 3.85 2.34
CA TYR A 160 7.99 2.76 2.10
C TYR A 160 9.17 2.82 3.07
N ALA A 161 9.65 1.66 3.53
CA ALA A 161 10.73 1.58 4.51
C ALA A 161 12.02 2.27 4.04
N TYR A 162 12.47 1.94 2.83
CA TYR A 162 13.66 2.52 2.21
C TYR A 162 13.34 2.85 0.74
N PRO A 163 12.79 4.05 0.45
CA PRO A 163 12.26 4.39 -0.87
C PRO A 163 13.28 4.19 -1.99
N PHE A 164 14.47 4.79 -1.84
CA PHE A 164 15.53 4.69 -2.84
C PHE A 164 15.99 3.24 -3.06
N LEU A 165 16.27 2.49 -1.98
CA LEU A 165 16.70 1.10 -2.09
C LEU A 165 15.65 0.22 -2.78
N THR A 166 14.37 0.48 -2.49
CA THR A 166 13.26 -0.26 -3.12
C THR A 166 13.23 0.01 -4.62
N ILE A 167 13.42 1.26 -5.05
CA ILE A 167 13.50 1.64 -6.47
C ILE A 167 14.68 0.93 -7.14
N ILE A 168 15.89 0.99 -6.58
CA ILE A 168 17.08 0.32 -7.13
C ILE A 168 16.84 -1.18 -7.32
N TYR A 169 16.22 -1.82 -6.31
CA TYR A 169 15.90 -3.23 -6.39
C TYR A 169 14.95 -3.57 -7.55
N ILE A 170 13.89 -2.77 -7.71
CA ILE A 170 12.91 -2.96 -8.80
C ILE A 170 13.57 -2.76 -10.16
N ILE A 171 14.40 -1.72 -10.31
CA ILE A 171 15.13 -1.44 -11.56
C ILE A 171 15.99 -2.65 -11.94
N LYS A 172 16.82 -3.12 -11.00
CA LYS A 172 17.71 -4.26 -11.22
C LYS A 172 16.93 -5.53 -11.55
N LYS A 173 15.88 -5.84 -10.79
CA LYS A 173 15.08 -7.08 -10.98
C LYS A 173 14.40 -7.13 -12.34
N ASN A 174 13.96 -5.98 -12.85
CA ASN A 174 13.23 -5.89 -14.11
C ASN A 174 14.12 -5.47 -15.29
N ASN A 175 15.43 -5.30 -15.10
CA ASN A 175 16.39 -4.82 -16.11
C ASN A 175 15.94 -3.51 -16.80
N ILE A 176 15.43 -2.55 -16.03
CA ILE A 176 14.91 -1.30 -16.58
C ILE A 176 16.08 -0.36 -16.95
N PRO A 177 16.18 0.12 -18.20
CA PRO A 177 17.20 1.10 -18.58
C PRO A 177 17.03 2.43 -17.84
N LEU A 178 18.13 3.00 -17.34
CA LEU A 178 18.09 4.29 -16.63
C LEU A 178 17.53 5.44 -17.49
N SER A 179 17.68 5.36 -18.82
CA SER A 179 17.14 6.33 -19.77
C SER A 179 15.61 6.39 -19.80
N GLU A 180 14.93 5.36 -19.31
CA GLU A 180 13.46 5.28 -19.26
C GLU A 180 12.89 5.81 -17.93
N LEU A 181 13.76 6.23 -17.00
CA LEU A 181 13.37 6.63 -15.66
C LEU A 181 13.54 8.14 -15.45
N ASP A 182 12.65 8.71 -14.63
CA ASP A 182 12.80 10.07 -14.12
C ASP A 182 13.86 10.09 -13.00
N MET A 183 15.13 10.13 -13.41
CA MET A 183 16.26 10.13 -12.50
C MET A 183 16.31 11.37 -11.60
N ASP A 184 15.76 12.51 -12.04
CA ASP A 184 15.69 13.72 -11.22
C ASP A 184 14.76 13.53 -10.02
N SER A 185 13.60 12.90 -10.25
CA SER A 185 12.68 12.53 -9.16
C SER A 185 13.28 11.48 -8.23
N ILE A 186 13.94 10.45 -8.78
CA ILE A 186 14.57 9.37 -8.00
C ILE A 186 15.73 9.89 -7.14
N LEU A 187 16.53 10.83 -7.64
CA LEU A 187 17.66 11.43 -6.92
C LEU A 187 17.26 12.64 -6.08
N SER A 188 15.96 12.89 -5.90
CA SER A 188 15.47 13.97 -5.07
C SER A 188 15.73 13.71 -3.58
N LYS A 189 15.80 14.79 -2.80
CA LYS A 189 16.00 14.74 -1.33
C LYS A 189 14.88 14.00 -0.59
N LYS A 190 13.71 13.80 -1.21
CA LYS A 190 12.58 13.09 -0.60
C LYS A 190 12.74 11.57 -0.69
N ILE A 191 13.49 11.10 -1.68
CA ILE A 191 13.68 9.67 -1.96
C ILE A 191 14.98 9.17 -1.34
N LEU A 192 16.06 9.95 -1.46
CA LEU A 192 17.37 9.62 -0.91
C LEU A 192 17.34 9.64 0.62
N GLY A 193 17.83 8.56 1.24
CA GLY A 193 18.06 8.51 2.68
C GLY A 193 19.43 9.07 3.06
N ASN A 194 20.47 8.75 2.27
CA ASN A 194 21.80 9.34 2.39
C ASN A 194 22.40 9.56 1.01
N LYS A 195 22.52 10.82 0.60
CA LYS A 195 22.94 11.18 -0.76
C LYS A 195 24.27 10.56 -1.21
N SER A 196 25.28 10.48 -0.33
CA SER A 196 26.58 9.94 -0.72
C SER A 196 26.51 8.42 -0.87
N PHE A 197 25.90 7.75 0.10
CA PHE A 197 25.75 6.30 0.08
C PHE A 197 24.88 5.84 -1.08
N ASP A 198 23.71 6.47 -1.26
CA ASP A 198 22.72 6.08 -2.26
C ASP A 198 23.25 6.29 -3.69
N LYS A 199 24.02 7.35 -3.94
CA LYS A 199 24.67 7.57 -5.24
C LYS A 199 25.74 6.53 -5.53
N ASN A 200 26.61 6.24 -4.56
CA ASN A 200 27.62 5.20 -4.72
C ASN A 200 26.97 3.82 -4.94
N LEU A 201 25.82 3.57 -4.31
CA LEU A 201 25.08 2.33 -4.51
C LEU A 201 24.52 2.25 -5.93
N LEU A 202 23.95 3.34 -6.46
CA LEU A 202 23.46 3.40 -7.84
C LEU A 202 24.54 2.97 -8.82
N ASP A 203 25.72 3.59 -8.73
CA ASP A 203 26.86 3.34 -9.64
C ASP A 203 27.43 1.91 -9.51
N ALA A 204 27.25 1.27 -8.35
CA ALA A 204 27.75 -0.08 -8.10
C ALA A 204 26.75 -1.19 -8.48
N TYR A 205 25.45 -0.88 -8.50
CA TYR A 205 24.38 -1.88 -8.68
C TYR A 205 23.72 -1.86 -10.06
N LEU A 206 23.82 -0.76 -10.81
CA LEU A 206 23.26 -0.56 -12.14
C LEU A 206 24.34 -0.05 -13.09
#